data_AF-A0A4Q5T3T9-F1
#
_entry.id   AF-A0A4Q5T3T9-F1
#
_cell.length_a   1.000
_cell.length_b   1.000
_cell.length_c   1.000
_cell.angle_alpha   90.00
_cell.angle_beta   90.00
_cell.angle_gamma   90.00
#
_symmetry.space_group_name_H-M   'P 1'
#
loop_
_entity.id
_entity.type
_entity.pdbx_description
1 polymer ?
#
loop_
_entity_poly.entity_id
_entity_poly.type
_entity_poly.pdbx_seq_one_letter_code
_entity_poly.pdbx_strand_id
1 'polypeptide(L)'
;MNRLYLAAALLALPLPLNAAAANPNVAETPATPRYTARLLSAEEARRDVALLRRALETVHPGLYRYTTKAGIDAAFARLEAAASVPITDLALHGEVARLLATI
;
A
#
# COMPACT_ATOMS: atom_id res chain seq x y z
N MET A 1 28.58 -34.97 -39.23
CA MET A 1 27.46 -34.77 -40.19
C MET A 1 26.13 -35.10 -39.50
N ASN A 2 25.16 -34.18 -39.61
CA ASN A 2 23.71 -34.24 -39.27
C ASN A 2 23.25 -34.89 -37.95
N ARG A 3 22.79 -34.12 -36.95
CA ARG A 3 21.45 -33.48 -36.82
C ARG A 3 20.29 -34.49 -36.81
N LEU A 4 19.78 -34.77 -35.61
CA LEU A 4 18.41 -35.21 -35.35
C LEU A 4 17.89 -34.43 -34.15
N TYR A 5 17.16 -33.36 -34.43
CA TYR A 5 16.31 -32.67 -33.45
C TYR A 5 15.05 -33.52 -33.27
N LEU A 6 14.80 -34.01 -32.06
CA LEU A 6 13.46 -34.49 -31.69
C LEU A 6 12.84 -33.50 -30.72
N ALA A 7 11.68 -33.00 -31.14
CA ALA A 7 10.89 -31.97 -30.51
C ALA A 7 10.45 -32.38 -29.09
N ALA A 8 10.87 -31.62 -28.10
CA ALA A 8 10.24 -31.59 -26.78
C ALA A 8 9.20 -30.47 -26.76
N ALA A 9 8.12 -30.63 -27.52
CA ALA A 9 6.92 -29.82 -27.36
C ALA A 9 5.98 -30.55 -26.38
N LEU A 10 6.32 -30.51 -25.09
CA LEU A 10 5.43 -30.98 -24.04
C LEU A 10 4.92 -29.78 -23.23
N LEU A 11 3.58 -29.68 -23.21
CA LEU A 11 2.75 -29.08 -22.14
C LEU A 11 2.57 -27.55 -22.15
N ALA A 12 1.95 -27.03 -23.21
CA ALA A 12 1.05 -25.89 -23.09
C ALA A 12 -0.39 -26.43 -23.01
N LEU A 13 -0.80 -26.90 -21.82
CA LEU A 13 -2.22 -27.17 -21.55
C LEU A 13 -2.90 -25.81 -21.29
N PRO A 14 -3.83 -25.36 -22.15
CA PRO A 14 -4.62 -24.17 -21.84
C PRO A 14 -5.53 -24.51 -20.67
N LEU A 15 -5.28 -23.88 -19.51
CA LEU A 15 -6.24 -23.85 -18.42
C LEU A 15 -7.54 -23.25 -18.98
N PRO A 16 -8.69 -23.96 -18.94
CA PRO A 16 -9.95 -23.33 -19.25
C PRO A 16 -10.20 -22.24 -18.20
N LEU A 17 -10.17 -20.98 -18.62
CA LEU A 17 -10.77 -19.89 -17.86
C LEU A 17 -12.25 -20.20 -17.75
N ASN A 18 -12.64 -20.86 -16.66
CA ASN A 18 -14.04 -20.97 -16.30
C ASN A 18 -14.48 -19.57 -15.85
N ALA A 19 -14.89 -18.75 -16.82
CA ALA A 19 -15.58 -17.50 -16.53
C ALA A 19 -16.84 -17.90 -15.76
N ALA A 20 -16.85 -17.68 -14.45
CA ALA A 20 -18.07 -17.76 -13.67
C ALA A 20 -19.08 -16.85 -14.38
N ALA A 21 -20.13 -17.45 -14.94
CA ALA A 21 -21.21 -16.68 -15.55
C ALA A 21 -21.68 -15.68 -14.51
N ALA A 22 -21.41 -14.39 -14.74
CA ALA A 22 -21.92 -13.33 -13.89
C ALA A 22 -23.44 -13.43 -13.96
N ASN A 23 -24.08 -13.88 -12.87
CA ASN A 23 -25.52 -13.83 -12.77
C ASN A 23 -25.91 -12.36 -12.87
N PRO A 24 -26.63 -11.93 -13.92
CA PRO A 24 -27.01 -10.52 -14.10
C PRO A 24 -28.03 -10.03 -13.05
N ASN A 25 -28.39 -10.89 -12.10
CA ASN A 25 -29.42 -10.66 -11.09
C ASN A 25 -28.90 -10.82 -9.65
N VAL A 26 -27.59 -10.71 -9.42
CA VAL A 26 -27.10 -10.44 -8.07
C VAL A 26 -27.40 -8.97 -7.82
N ALA A 27 -28.55 -8.68 -7.22
CA ALA A 27 -28.79 -7.37 -6.63
C ALA A 27 -27.58 -7.05 -5.75
N GLU A 28 -26.85 -5.99 -6.09
CA GLU A 28 -25.74 -5.49 -5.28
C GLU A 28 -26.31 -5.20 -3.89
N THR A 29 -26.08 -6.12 -2.95
CA THR A 29 -26.41 -5.87 -1.56
C THR A 29 -25.63 -4.62 -1.19
N PRO A 30 -26.27 -3.55 -0.69
CA PRO A 30 -25.56 -2.33 -0.37
C PRO A 30 -24.42 -2.68 0.58
N ALA A 31 -23.19 -2.49 0.10
CA ALA A 31 -22.01 -2.89 0.83
C ALA A 31 -21.93 -2.04 2.10
N THR A 32 -22.20 -2.64 3.25
CA THR A 32 -21.99 -1.97 4.53
C THR A 32 -20.49 -1.73 4.68
N PRO A 33 -20.04 -0.48 4.94
CA PRO A 33 -18.62 -0.20 5.07
C PRO A 33 -18.06 -1.00 6.25
N ARG A 34 -16.95 -1.72 6.01
CA ARG A 34 -16.27 -2.51 7.05
C ARG A 34 -15.58 -1.64 8.10
N TYR A 35 -15.41 -0.34 7.82
CA TYR A 35 -14.75 0.62 8.67
C TYR A 35 -15.44 1.98 8.59
N THR A 36 -15.68 2.60 9.75
CA THR A 36 -16.16 3.98 9.85
C THR A 36 -15.00 4.86 10.25
N ALA A 37 -14.56 5.72 9.33
CA ALA A 37 -13.42 6.60 9.56
C ALA A 37 -13.73 7.65 10.63
N ARG A 38 -12.83 7.81 11.60
CA ARG A 38 -12.90 8.85 12.62
C ARG A 38 -12.16 10.08 12.13
N LEU A 39 -12.77 11.25 12.32
CA LEU A 39 -12.09 12.52 12.08
C LEU A 39 -11.11 12.80 13.25
N LEU A 40 -9.85 13.04 12.92
CA LEU A 40 -8.81 13.51 13.82
C LEU A 40 -8.70 15.03 13.72
N SER A 41 -8.48 15.68 14.85
CA SER A 41 -7.97 17.05 14.85
C SER A 41 -6.55 17.09 14.29
N ALA A 42 -6.13 18.25 13.78
CA ALA A 42 -4.75 18.46 13.33
C ALA A 42 -3.71 18.23 14.44
N GLU A 43 -4.07 18.45 15.71
CA GLU A 43 -3.19 18.17 16.85
C GLU A 43 -3.03 16.67 17.10
N GLU A 44 -4.11 15.89 17.05
CA GLU A 44 -4.03 14.43 17.14
C GLU A 44 -3.17 13.86 16.00
N ALA A 45 -3.44 14.25 14.75
CA ALA A 45 -2.69 13.76 13.60
C ALA A 45 -1.20 14.11 13.69
N ARG A 46 -0.84 15.35 14.07
CA ARG A 46 0.57 15.76 14.24
C ARG A 46 1.28 14.97 15.35
N ARG A 47 0.60 14.67 16.46
CA ARG A 47 1.18 13.83 17.54
C ARG A 47 1.45 12.40 17.05
N ASP A 48 0.53 11.83 16.28
CA ASP A 48 0.71 10.48 15.72
C ASP A 48 1.88 10.44 14.72
N VAL A 49 2.01 11.46 13.86
CA VAL A 49 3.14 11.58 12.92
C VAL A 49 4.48 11.75 13.66
N ALA A 50 4.52 12.57 14.71
CA ALA A 50 5.73 12.75 15.52
C ALA A 50 6.15 11.45 16.23
N LEU A 51 5.18 10.69 16.75
CA LEU A 51 5.42 9.38 17.35
C LEU A 51 5.98 8.39 16.32
N LEU A 52 5.37 8.32 15.13
CA LEU A 52 5.83 7.47 14.03
C LEU A 52 7.28 7.79 13.64
N ARG A 53 7.60 9.07 13.44
CA ARG A 53 8.96 9.50 13.06
C ARG A 53 9.99 9.06 14.08
N ARG A 54 9.74 9.37 15.36
CA ARG A 54 10.61 8.97 16.46
C ARG A 54 10.81 7.45 16.48
N ALA A 55 9.73 6.68 16.32
CA ALA A 55 9.82 5.23 16.32
C ALA A 55 10.69 4.71 15.17
N LEU A 56 10.42 5.14 13.93
CA LEU A 56 11.19 4.71 12.76
C LEU A 56 12.67 5.06 12.87
N GLU A 57 13.00 6.29 13.28
CA GLU A 57 14.39 6.73 13.44
C GLU A 57 15.11 5.99 14.59
N THR A 58 14.38 5.51 15.61
CA THR A 58 14.96 4.79 16.75
C THR A 58 15.14 3.29 16.48
N VAL A 59 14.14 2.63 15.88
CA VAL A 59 14.08 1.16 15.83
C VAL A 59 14.39 0.56 14.47
N HIS A 60 14.47 1.36 13.40
CA HIS A 60 14.60 0.82 12.05
C HIS A 60 16.04 0.98 11.50
N PRO A 61 16.92 -0.03 11.66
CA PRO A 61 18.32 0.07 11.22
C PRO A 61 18.47 0.20 9.69
N GLY A 62 17.42 -0.15 8.95
CA GLY A 62 17.36 -0.07 7.49
C GLY A 62 16.77 1.21 6.93
N LEU A 63 16.44 2.21 7.77
CA LEU A 63 15.68 3.39 7.34
C LEU A 63 16.28 4.12 6.13
N TYR A 64 17.60 4.11 6.01
CA TYR A 64 18.33 4.77 4.93
C TYR A 64 19.01 3.78 3.97
N ARG A 65 18.60 2.51 3.96
CA ARG A 65 19.25 1.46 3.15
C ARG A 65 19.02 1.65 1.66
N TYR A 66 17.80 2.01 1.28
CA TYR A 66 17.39 2.15 -0.13
C TYR A 66 17.00 3.57 -0.51
N THR A 67 16.64 4.39 0.47
CA THR A 67 16.28 5.81 0.27
C THR A 67 17.21 6.70 1.07
N THR A 68 17.63 7.81 0.46
CA THR A 68 18.52 8.77 1.12
C THR A 68 17.81 9.42 2.31
N LYS A 69 18.57 9.91 3.29
CA LYS A 69 18.01 10.70 4.40
C LYS A 69 17.13 11.85 3.91
N ALA A 70 17.58 12.58 2.88
CA ALA A 70 16.79 13.66 2.28
C ALA A 70 15.47 13.17 1.66
N GLY A 71 15.46 11.98 1.05
CA GLY A 71 14.23 11.36 0.52
C GLY A 71 13.24 10.99 1.63
N ILE A 72 13.74 10.41 2.74
CA ILE A 72 12.92 10.11 3.92
C ILE A 72 12.40 11.39 4.58
N ASP A 73 13.25 12.41 4.75
CA ASP A 73 12.86 13.69 5.33
C ASP A 73 11.77 14.38 4.46
N ALA A 74 11.87 14.29 3.14
CA ALA A 74 10.84 14.79 2.22
C ALA A 74 9.52 14.00 2.32
N ALA A 75 9.59 12.68 2.52
CA ALA A 75 8.40 11.85 2.75
C ALA A 75 7.70 12.24 4.05
N PHE A 76 8.44 12.48 5.13
CA PHE A 76 7.90 13.01 6.38
C PHE A 76 7.31 14.40 6.23
N ALA A 77 7.99 15.33 5.57
CA ALA A 77 7.46 16.68 5.34
C ALA A 77 6.08 16.65 4.63
N ARG A 78 5.90 15.71 3.69
CA ARG A 78 4.64 15.52 2.99
C ARG A 78 3.55 14.95 3.90
N LEU A 79 3.89 13.98 4.76
CA LEU A 79 2.98 13.43 5.77
C LEU A 79 2.59 14.49 6.81
N GLU A 80 3.55 15.29 7.27
CA GLU A 80 3.33 16.41 8.20
C GLU A 80 2.39 17.48 7.59
N ALA A 81 2.53 17.78 6.30
CA ALA A 81 1.62 18.67 5.60
C ALA A 81 0.18 18.12 5.57
N ALA A 82 -0.01 16.82 5.33
CA ALA A 82 -1.33 16.20 5.39
C ALA A 82 -1.93 16.24 6.81
N ALA A 83 -1.10 16.06 7.85
CA ALA A 83 -1.52 16.12 9.25
C ALA A 83 -1.72 17.55 9.79
N SER A 84 -1.37 18.60 9.02
CA SER A 84 -1.49 20.00 9.44
C SER A 84 -2.92 20.53 9.50
N VAL A 85 -3.88 19.77 8.96
CA VAL A 85 -5.31 20.05 8.96
C VAL A 85 -6.09 18.85 9.50
N PRO A 86 -7.36 19.01 9.93
CA PRO A 86 -8.20 17.88 10.30
C PRO A 86 -8.24 16.83 9.19
N ILE A 87 -8.01 15.56 9.54
CA ILE A 87 -7.88 14.44 8.61
C ILE A 87 -8.56 13.21 9.21
N THR A 88 -9.11 12.33 8.38
CA THR A 88 -9.62 11.06 8.90
C THR A 88 -8.45 10.12 9.21
N ASP A 89 -8.63 9.25 10.21
CA ASP A 89 -7.69 8.18 10.52
C ASP A 89 -7.37 7.28 9.30
N LEU A 90 -8.36 7.01 8.45
CA LEU A 90 -8.19 6.25 7.22
C LEU A 90 -7.33 6.99 6.20
N ALA A 91 -7.51 8.30 6.05
CA ALA A 91 -6.67 9.10 5.16
C ALA A 91 -5.24 9.24 5.71
N LEU A 92 -5.08 9.46 7.01
CA LEU A 92 -3.77 9.48 7.67
C LEU A 92 -3.05 8.13 7.50
N HIS A 93 -3.77 7.01 7.67
CA HIS A 93 -3.25 5.67 7.41
C HIS A 93 -2.73 5.52 5.97
N GLY A 94 -3.44 6.05 4.98
CA GLY A 94 -2.99 6.06 3.58
C GLY A 94 -1.70 6.84 3.37
N GLU A 95 -1.56 8.01 4.01
CA GLU A 95 -0.32 8.80 3.95
C GLU A 95 0.85 8.10 4.67
N VAL A 96 0.59 7.46 5.80
CA VAL A 96 1.58 6.63 6.51
C VAL A 96 2.02 5.46 5.63
N ALA A 97 1.09 4.73 5.02
CA ALA A 97 1.40 3.63 4.11
C ALA A 97 2.25 4.10 2.92
N ARG A 98 1.94 5.28 2.36
CA ARG A 98 2.74 5.89 1.29
C ARG A 98 4.16 6.22 1.74
N LEU A 99 4.35 6.75 2.95
CA LEU A 99 5.68 7.00 3.50
C LEU A 99 6.45 5.69 3.67
N LEU A 100 5.82 4.66 4.27
CA LEU A 100 6.46 3.37 4.50
C LEU A 100 6.88 2.67 3.20
N ALA A 101 6.15 2.86 2.11
CA ALA A 101 6.52 2.35 0.79
C ALA A 101 7.79 3.00 0.20
N THR A 102 8.31 4.07 0.81
CA THR A 102 9.59 4.69 0.42
C THR A 102 10.81 4.13 1.16
N ILE A 103 10.61 3.34 2.21
CA ILE A 103 11.68 2.76 3.05
C ILE A 103 12.09 1.41 2.47
#